data_AF-H2D3R8-F1
#
_entry.id   AF-H2D3R8-F1
#
_cell.length_a   1.000
_cell.length_b   1.000
_cell.length_c   1.000
_cell.angle_alpha   90.00
_cell.angle_beta   90.00
_cell.angle_gamma   90.00
#
_symmetry.space_group_name_H-M   'P 1'
#
loop_
_entity.id
_entity.type
_entity.pdbx_description
1 polymer ?
#
loop_
_entity_poly.entity_id
_entity_poly.type
_entity_poly.pdbx_seq_one_letter_code
_entity_poly.pdbx_strand_id
1 'polypeptide(L)'
;SEARAWAVAGNGPVVIEAITNRFEPHTTAGDDPLRYRTKEDIEAWWKKEPLVRMRNILTEKGLWDTEKEEAYIAELDAGIDAVIKIANNVEKQKISS
;
A
#
# COMPACT_ATOMS: atom_id res chain seq x y z
N SER A 1 -11.34 3.64 -15.38
CA SER A 1 -12.48 3.02 -16.09
C SER A 1 -12.19 2.80 -17.58
N GLU A 2 -11.35 3.62 -18.21
CA GLU A 2 -11.04 3.56 -19.65
C GLU A 2 -10.46 2.23 -20.15
N ALA A 3 -9.32 1.78 -19.61
CA ALA A 3 -8.72 0.50 -20.04
C ALA A 3 -9.65 -0.71 -19.86
N ARG A 4 -10.47 -0.70 -18.79
CA ARG A 4 -11.52 -1.71 -18.59
C ARG A 4 -12.60 -1.62 -19.67
N ALA A 5 -13.11 -0.43 -19.95
CA ALA A 5 -14.13 -0.23 -20.98
C ALA A 5 -13.63 -0.68 -22.36
N TRP A 6 -12.37 -0.36 -22.70
CA TRP A 6 -11.70 -0.80 -23.92
C TRP A 6 -11.68 -2.34 -24.05
N ALA A 7 -11.19 -3.03 -23.02
CA ALA A 7 -11.10 -4.48 -23.03
C ALA A 7 -12.48 -5.14 -23.13
N VAL A 8 -13.47 -4.64 -22.38
CA VAL A 8 -14.85 -5.16 -22.39
C VAL A 8 -15.55 -4.94 -23.73
N ALA A 9 -15.20 -3.87 -24.45
CA ALA A 9 -15.71 -3.61 -25.80
C ALA A 9 -15.09 -4.52 -26.88
N GLY A 10 -14.15 -5.41 -26.52
CA GLY A 10 -13.52 -6.34 -27.46
C GLY A 10 -12.35 -5.74 -28.23
N ASN A 11 -11.86 -4.56 -27.85
CA ASN A 11 -10.79 -3.85 -28.58
C ASN A 11 -9.37 -4.40 -28.28
N GLY A 12 -9.26 -5.50 -27.54
CA GLY A 12 -7.98 -6.13 -27.19
C GLY A 12 -7.38 -5.66 -25.86
N PRO A 13 -6.16 -6.12 -25.52
CA PRO A 13 -5.51 -5.83 -24.25
C PRO A 13 -4.96 -4.41 -24.17
N VAL A 14 -4.75 -3.92 -22.95
CA VAL A 14 -4.13 -2.62 -22.66
C VAL A 14 -3.01 -2.83 -21.66
N VAL A 15 -1.88 -2.15 -21.88
CA VAL A 15 -0.78 -2.07 -20.89
C VAL A 15 -0.91 -0.77 -20.12
N ILE A 16 -0.81 -0.84 -18.79
CA ILE A 16 -0.77 0.32 -17.91
C ILE A 16 0.56 0.27 -17.15
N GLU A 17 1.35 1.33 -17.27
CA GLU A 17 2.57 1.51 -16.47
C GLU A 17 2.29 2.50 -15.32
N ALA A 18 2.44 2.02 -14.08
CA ALA A 18 2.30 2.85 -12.89
C ALA A 18 3.69 3.19 -12.32
N ILE A 19 4.14 4.41 -12.55
CA ILE A 19 5.43 4.88 -12.03
C ILE A 19 5.30 5.13 -10.52
N THR A 20 5.86 4.23 -9.72
CA THR A 20 5.76 4.24 -8.26
C THR A 20 7.12 4.05 -7.59
N ASN A 21 7.16 4.13 -6.26
CA ASN A 21 8.37 3.91 -5.46
C ASN A 21 8.10 2.98 -4.28
N ARG A 22 9.09 2.15 -3.96
CA ARG A 22 9.13 1.32 -2.75
C ARG A 22 9.97 2.04 -1.71
N PHE A 23 9.38 2.47 -0.60
CA PHE A 23 10.12 3.23 0.42
C PHE A 23 11.02 2.34 1.28
N GLU A 24 10.49 1.21 1.76
CA GLU A 24 11.22 0.23 2.56
C GLU A 24 12.20 -0.60 1.73
N PRO A 25 13.10 -1.41 2.31
CA PRO A 25 14.00 -2.32 1.59
C PRO A 25 13.32 -3.35 0.69
N HIS A 26 14.09 -3.99 -0.20
CA HIS A 26 13.57 -4.94 -1.19
C HIS A 26 12.86 -6.09 -0.48
N THR A 27 13.48 -6.55 0.59
CA THR A 27 12.95 -7.49 1.56
C THR A 27 13.61 -7.22 2.91
N THR A 28 13.12 -7.84 3.97
CA THR A 28 13.76 -7.81 5.30
C THR A 28 14.96 -8.78 5.41
N ALA A 29 15.28 -9.53 4.36
CA ALA A 29 16.36 -10.53 4.34
C ALA A 29 17.74 -9.90 4.03
N GLY A 30 18.14 -8.91 4.83
CA GLY A 30 19.48 -8.30 4.77
C GLY A 30 19.69 -7.28 3.65
N ASP A 31 18.63 -6.78 3.01
CA ASP A 31 18.74 -5.70 2.03
C ASP A 31 19.00 -4.35 2.71
N ASP A 32 19.99 -3.62 2.21
CA ASP A 32 20.25 -2.24 2.58
C ASP A 32 20.08 -1.36 1.32
N PRO A 33 19.00 -0.55 1.24
CA PRO A 33 18.70 0.30 0.09
C PRO A 33 19.81 1.29 -0.24
N LEU A 34 20.55 1.76 0.77
CA LEU A 34 21.56 2.80 0.59
C LEU A 34 22.80 2.32 -0.18
N ARG A 35 22.92 1.01 -0.42
CA ARG A 35 23.96 0.44 -1.28
C ARG A 35 23.72 0.70 -2.76
N TYR A 36 22.47 0.98 -3.15
CA TYR A 36 22.06 1.16 -4.56
C TYR A 36 21.10 2.33 -4.79
N ARG A 37 20.77 3.10 -3.75
CA ARG A 37 19.92 4.29 -3.80
C ARG A 37 20.54 5.41 -2.99
N THR A 38 20.28 6.64 -3.42
CA THR A 38 20.67 7.84 -2.65
C THR A 38 19.55 8.23 -1.68
N LYS A 39 19.91 8.96 -0.61
CA LYS A 39 18.91 9.51 0.32
C LYS A 39 18.05 10.55 -0.39
N GLU A 40 18.67 11.32 -1.26
CA GLU A 40 18.05 12.37 -2.06
C GLU A 40 16.94 11.80 -2.95
N ASP A 41 17.18 10.65 -3.59
CA ASP A 41 16.15 9.96 -4.38
C ASP A 41 14.99 9.50 -3.50
N ILE A 42 15.27 8.92 -2.33
CA ILE A 42 14.25 8.47 -1.39
C ILE A 42 13.39 9.65 -0.92
N GLU A 43 14.01 10.75 -0.51
CA GLU A 43 13.32 11.97 -0.07
C GLU A 43 12.49 12.61 -1.19
N ALA A 44 12.99 12.62 -2.43
CA ALA A 44 12.24 13.12 -3.58
C ALA A 44 10.94 12.33 -3.82
N TRP A 45 10.95 11.03 -3.51
CA TRP A 45 9.77 10.18 -3.61
C TRP A 45 8.82 10.32 -2.42
N TRP A 46 9.31 10.58 -1.22
CA TRP A 46 8.46 10.93 -0.06
C TRP A 46 7.60 12.18 -0.30
N LYS A 47 8.12 13.16 -1.06
CA LYS A 47 7.33 14.34 -1.47
C LYS A 47 6.16 14.00 -2.42
N LYS A 48 6.16 12.80 -3.01
CA LYS A 48 5.12 12.29 -3.92
C LYS A 48 4.25 11.22 -3.27
N GLU A 49 4.34 11.07 -1.95
CA GLU A 49 3.61 10.04 -1.21
C GLU A 49 2.09 10.17 -1.45
N PRO A 50 1.43 9.10 -1.92
CA PRO A 50 0.06 9.17 -2.40
C PRO A 50 -0.99 9.41 -1.29
N LEU A 51 -0.77 8.94 -0.06
CA LEU A 51 -1.71 9.10 1.05
C LEU A 51 -1.79 10.55 1.52
N VAL A 52 -0.66 11.25 1.67
CA VAL A 52 -0.60 12.67 2.01
C VAL A 52 -1.28 13.50 0.92
N ARG A 53 -1.01 13.19 -0.36
CA ARG A 53 -1.68 13.85 -1.48
C ARG A 53 -3.19 13.64 -1.44
N MET A 54 -3.65 12.41 -1.20
CA MET A 54 -5.08 12.10 -1.13
C MET A 54 -5.74 12.75 0.09
N ARG A 55 -5.09 12.70 1.26
CA ARG A 55 -5.55 13.36 2.50
C ARG A 55 -5.84 14.82 2.25
N ASN A 56 -4.87 15.55 1.68
CA ASN A 56 -5.03 16.98 1.39
C ASN A 56 -6.23 17.26 0.47
N ILE A 57 -6.36 16.51 -0.63
CA ILE A 57 -7.48 16.66 -1.58
C ILE A 57 -8.83 16.41 -0.90
N LEU A 58 -8.92 15.42 -0.02
CA LEU A 58 -10.18 15.07 0.65
C LEU A 58 -10.50 16.05 1.78
N THR A 59 -9.51 16.55 2.50
CA THR A 59 -9.68 17.57 3.53
C THR A 59 -10.11 18.91 2.93
N GLU A 60 -9.51 19.33 1.81
CA GLU A 60 -9.95 20.53 1.06
C GLU A 60 -11.42 20.43 0.62
N LYS A 61 -11.91 19.22 0.38
CA LYS A 61 -13.32 18.96 0.01
C LYS A 61 -14.25 18.76 1.21
N GLY A 62 -13.74 18.83 2.45
CA GLY A 62 -14.51 18.54 3.67
C GLY A 62 -14.94 17.08 3.82
N LEU A 63 -14.32 16.16 3.06
CA LEU A 63 -14.63 14.74 3.09
C LEU A 63 -13.80 13.98 4.12
N TRP A 64 -12.64 14.52 4.50
CA TRP A 64 -11.70 13.90 5.43
C TRP A 64 -11.17 14.89 6.46
N ASP A 65 -10.95 14.42 7.67
CA ASP A 65 -10.48 15.20 8.82
C ASP A 65 -9.72 14.28 9.79
N THR A 66 -9.07 14.88 10.78
CA THR A 66 -8.26 14.16 11.77
C THR A 66 -9.06 13.15 12.57
N GLU A 67 -10.30 13.48 12.95
CA GLU A 67 -11.15 12.60 13.76
C GLU A 67 -11.49 11.31 13.00
N LYS A 68 -11.89 11.43 11.72
CA LYS A 68 -12.11 10.26 10.85
C LYS A 68 -10.83 9.45 10.66
N GLU A 69 -9.70 10.11 10.53
CA GLU A 69 -8.42 9.43 10.34
C GLU A 69 -8.01 8.62 11.56
N GLU A 70 -8.08 9.21 12.75
CA GLU A 70 -7.78 8.53 14.00
C GLU A 70 -8.74 7.35 14.25
N ALA A 71 -10.04 7.55 14.01
CA ALA A 71 -11.04 6.48 14.14
C ALA A 71 -10.75 5.32 13.17
N TYR A 72 -10.39 5.63 11.92
CA TYR A 72 -10.08 4.62 10.91
C TYR A 72 -8.79 3.86 11.22
N ILE A 73 -7.76 4.54 11.74
CA ILE A 73 -6.51 3.88 12.18
C ILE A 73 -6.82 2.91 13.33
N ALA A 74 -7.59 3.33 14.34
CA ALA A 74 -7.95 2.48 15.47
C ALA A 74 -8.76 1.24 15.05
N GLU A 75 -9.69 1.40 14.09
CA GLU A 75 -10.43 0.27 13.51
C GLU A 75 -9.49 -0.71 12.80
N LEU A 76 -8.57 -0.21 11.97
CA LEU A 76 -7.60 -1.02 11.26
C LEU A 76 -6.66 -1.77 12.19
N ASP A 77 -6.13 -1.11 13.23
CA ASP A 77 -5.24 -1.73 14.20
C ASP A 77 -5.95 -2.90 14.91
N ALA A 78 -7.19 -2.69 15.36
CA ALA A 78 -7.99 -3.76 15.96
C ALA A 78 -8.26 -4.92 14.98
N GLY A 79 -8.50 -4.61 13.71
CA GLY A 79 -8.69 -5.61 12.66
C GLY A 79 -7.42 -6.44 12.38
N ILE A 80 -6.26 -5.77 12.32
CA ILE A 80 -4.96 -6.42 12.14
C ILE A 80 -4.67 -7.36 13.32
N ASP A 81 -4.85 -6.89 14.55
CA ASP A 81 -4.64 -7.71 15.75
C ASP A 81 -5.53 -8.96 15.77
N ALA A 82 -6.80 -8.82 15.39
CA ALA A 82 -7.73 -9.94 15.29
C ALA A 82 -7.25 -10.98 14.25
N VAL A 83 -6.78 -10.54 13.08
CA VAL A 83 -6.28 -11.43 12.02
C VAL A 83 -4.95 -12.08 12.42
N ILE A 84 -4.04 -11.36 13.08
CA ILE A 84 -2.80 -11.92 13.62
C ILE A 84 -3.12 -13.02 14.64
N LYS A 85 -4.10 -12.81 15.52
CA LYS A 85 -4.53 -13.82 16.49
C LYS A 85 -5.06 -15.07 15.80
N ILE A 86 -5.82 -14.94 14.72
CA ILE A 86 -6.28 -16.10 13.92
C ILE A 86 -5.07 -16.83 13.33
N ALA A 87 -4.18 -16.09 12.66
CA ALA A 87 -2.99 -16.66 12.01
C ALA A 87 -2.10 -17.43 12.99
N ASN A 88 -1.89 -16.90 14.20
CA ASN A 88 -1.08 -17.53 15.24
C ASN A 88 -1.71 -18.79 15.86
N ASN A 89 -3.01 -18.99 15.70
CA ASN A 89 -3.74 -20.15 16.23
C ASN A 89 -4.04 -21.22 15.17
N VAL A 90 -3.57 -21.04 13.93
CA VAL A 90 -3.64 -22.10 12.91
C VAL A 90 -2.74 -23.26 13.31
N GLU A 91 -3.26 -24.50 13.27
CA GLU A 91 -2.46 -25.69 13.55
C GLU A 91 -1.24 -25.75 12.63
N LYS A 92 -0.08 -26.08 13.20
CA LYS A 92 1.14 -26.29 12.42
C LYS A 92 0.92 -27.41 11.41
N GLN A 93 1.38 -27.19 10.18
CA GLN A 93 1.34 -28.19 9.13
C GLN A 93 2.04 -29.47 9.59
N LYS A 94 1.37 -30.60 9.40
CA LYS A 94 1.92 -31.94 9.65
C LYS A 94 2.43 -32.50 8.34
N ILE A 95 3.53 -33.25 8.39
CA ILE A 95 3.98 -34.05 7.24
C ILE A 95 2.96 -35.19 7.09
N SER A 96 2.26 -35.26 5.96
CA SER A 96 1.43 -36.41 5.62
C SER A 96 2.33 -37.58 5.23
N SER A 97 2.17 -38.72 5.90
CA SER A 97 2.75 -40.01 5.51
C SER A 97 2.15 -40.54 4.21
#